data_AF-G9ABH9-F1
#
_entry.id   AF-G9ABH9-F1
#
_cell.length_a   1.000
_cell.length_b   1.000
_cell.length_c   1.000
_cell.angle_alpha   90.00
_cell.angle_beta   90.00
_cell.angle_gamma   90.00
#
_symmetry.space_group_name_H-M   'P 1'
#
loop_
_entity.id
_entity.type
_entity.pdbx_description
1 polymer ?
#
loop_
_entity_poly.entity_id
_entity_poly.type
_entity_poly.pdbx_seq_one_letter_code
_entity_poly.pdbx_strand_id
1 'polypeptide(L)'
;MPLKLVSGMMKASGDEALLIMGRDVGGDEIVLVTNKALLDIADPLLCNECRLQEYVSVFSEIASHKFDGKELTSDGRVTVTATDVSAWKALHPDAA
;
A
#
# COMPACT_ATOMS: atom_id res chain seq x y z
N MET A 1 -7.16 9.49 11.57
CA MET A 1 -7.98 8.28 11.84
C MET A 1 -7.59 7.21 10.84
N PRO A 2 -7.37 5.94 11.26
CA PRO A 2 -6.74 4.97 10.38
C PRO A 2 -7.68 4.44 9.30
N LEU A 3 -7.15 4.29 8.09
CA LEU A 3 -7.82 3.58 7.00
C LEU A 3 -7.88 2.08 7.33
N LYS A 4 -9.01 1.44 7.07
CA LYS A 4 -9.16 -0.02 7.24
C LYS A 4 -9.16 -0.70 5.88
N LEU A 5 -8.33 -1.71 5.71
CA LEU A 5 -8.34 -2.50 4.48
C LEU A 5 -9.71 -3.16 4.28
N VAL A 6 -10.32 -2.94 3.12
CA VAL A 6 -11.55 -3.61 2.69
C VAL A 6 -11.20 -4.70 1.68
N SER A 7 -10.38 -4.38 0.69
CA SER A 7 -9.96 -5.33 -0.34
C SER A 7 -8.64 -4.91 -0.99
N GLY A 8 -7.87 -5.88 -1.47
CA GLY A 8 -6.67 -5.65 -2.27
C GLY A 8 -6.72 -6.49 -3.54
N MET A 9 -6.41 -5.87 -4.67
CA MET A 9 -6.40 -6.55 -5.97
C MET A 9 -5.18 -6.11 -6.79
N MET A 10 -4.60 -7.04 -7.53
CA MET A 10 -3.56 -6.71 -8.50
C MET A 10 -4.22 -6.33 -9.83
N LYS A 11 -3.68 -5.33 -10.54
CA LYS A 11 -4.11 -5.08 -11.91
C LYS A 11 -3.73 -6.27 -12.79
N ALA A 12 -4.56 -6.56 -13.78
CA ALA A 12 -4.29 -7.60 -14.78
C ALA A 12 -2.97 -7.40 -15.54
N SER A 13 -2.44 -6.17 -15.59
CA SER A 13 -1.12 -5.88 -16.14
C SER A 13 0.04 -6.38 -15.28
N GLY A 14 -0.19 -6.71 -14.01
CA GLY A 14 0.84 -7.09 -13.04
C GLY A 14 1.78 -5.94 -12.62
N ASP A 15 1.55 -4.73 -13.14
CA ASP A 15 2.41 -3.58 -12.87
C ASP A 15 2.00 -2.85 -11.57
N GLU A 16 0.74 -2.91 -11.17
CA GLU A 16 0.27 -2.15 -10.01
C GLU A 16 -0.74 -2.97 -9.21
N ALA A 17 -0.85 -2.66 -7.93
CA ALA A 17 -1.94 -3.15 -7.09
C ALA A 17 -2.80 -1.99 -6.60
N LEU A 18 -4.08 -2.28 -6.40
CA LEU A 18 -5.06 -1.35 -5.89
C LEU A 18 -5.58 -1.90 -4.57
N LEU A 19 -5.54 -1.07 -3.53
CA LEU A 19 -6.17 -1.36 -2.25
C LEU A 19 -7.38 -0.46 -2.11
N ILE A 20 -8.51 -1.08 -1.80
CA ILE A 20 -9.72 -0.40 -1.39
C ILE A 20 -9.68 -0.37 0.13
N MET A 21 -9.68 0.83 0.69
CA MET A 21 -9.63 1.06 2.12
C MET A 21 -10.84 1.85 2.58
N GLY A 22 -11.60 1.30 3.51
CA GLY A 22 -12.78 1.96 4.07
C GLY A 22 -12.36 3.10 5.01
N ARG A 23 -13.02 4.25 4.85
CA ARG A 23 -13.01 5.32 5.85
C ARG A 23 -14.25 5.20 6.73
N ASP A 24 -14.10 5.56 7.99
CA ASP A 24 -15.23 5.59 8.94
C ASP A 24 -16.30 6.62 8.51
N VAL A 25 -15.86 7.70 7.85
CA VAL A 25 -16.71 8.74 7.28
C VAL A 25 -16.23 9.09 5.87
N GLY A 26 -17.15 9.11 4.91
CA GLY A 26 -16.86 9.57 3.53
C GLY A 26 -16.56 8.47 2.51
N GLY A 27 -16.86 7.21 2.81
CA GLY A 27 -16.80 6.09 1.84
C GLY A 27 -15.44 5.41 1.73
N ASP A 28 -15.21 4.74 0.62
CA ASP A 28 -13.97 4.00 0.36
C ASP A 28 -12.91 4.90 -0.29
N GLU A 29 -11.66 4.71 0.11
CA GLU A 29 -10.47 5.28 -0.49
C GLU A 29 -9.77 4.25 -1.37
N ILE A 30 -9.33 4.69 -2.54
CA ILE A 30 -8.56 3.85 -3.46
C ILE A 30 -7.09 4.22 -3.34
N VAL A 31 -6.31 3.31 -2.79
CA VAL A 31 -4.86 3.42 -2.65
C VAL A 31 -4.20 2.68 -3.80
N LEU A 32 -3.26 3.35 -4.47
CA LEU A 32 -2.47 2.75 -5.53
C LEU A 32 -1.10 2.33 -4.99
N VAL A 33 -0.73 1.07 -5.22
CA VAL A 33 0.58 0.51 -4.88
C VAL A 33 1.36 0.27 -6.16
N THR A 34 2.48 0.95 -6.29
CA THR A 34 3.33 0.87 -7.50
C THR A 34 4.08 -0.45 -7.60
N ASN A 35 4.42 -0.90 -8.82
CA ASN A 35 5.22 -2.10 -9.05
C ASN A 35 6.47 -2.16 -8.17
N LYS A 36 7.18 -1.03 -8.11
CA LYS A 36 8.42 -0.90 -7.36
C LYS A 36 8.20 -1.14 -5.87
N ALA A 37 7.09 -0.68 -5.30
CA ALA A 37 6.74 -0.93 -3.91
C ALA A 37 6.43 -2.43 -3.66
N LEU A 38 5.75 -3.08 -4.61
CA LEU A 38 5.45 -4.52 -4.55
C LEU A 38 6.72 -5.37 -4.61
N LEU A 39 7.69 -4.96 -5.42
CA LEU A 39 8.98 -5.63 -5.49
C LEU A 39 9.81 -5.37 -4.23
N ASP A 40 9.90 -4.12 -3.76
CA ASP A 40 10.78 -3.73 -2.65
C ASP A 40 10.39 -4.36 -1.30
N ILE A 41 9.10 -4.62 -1.08
CA ILE A 41 8.61 -5.28 0.15
C ILE A 41 8.91 -6.80 0.15
N ALA A 42 9.00 -7.44 -1.02
CA ALA A 42 9.08 -8.88 -1.12
C ALA A 42 10.54 -9.36 -1.06
N ASP A 43 10.86 -10.24 -0.10
CA ASP A 43 12.11 -10.99 -0.09
C ASP A 43 11.82 -12.50 -0.18
N PRO A 44 12.15 -13.18 -1.31
CA PRO A 44 12.74 -12.65 -2.55
C PRO A 44 11.76 -11.81 -3.39
N LEU A 45 12.31 -10.91 -4.23
CA LEU A 45 11.60 -9.96 -5.10
C LEU A 45 10.61 -10.66 -6.05
N LEU A 46 9.37 -10.89 -5.60
CA LEU A 46 8.33 -11.58 -6.36
C LEU A 46 7.03 -10.77 -6.32
N CYS A 47 6.64 -10.22 -7.46
CA CYS A 47 5.34 -9.56 -7.63
C CYS A 47 4.28 -10.62 -7.98
N ASN A 48 3.57 -11.15 -6.97
CA ASN A 48 2.44 -12.07 -7.17
C ASN A 48 1.27 -11.74 -6.23
N GLU A 49 0.07 -12.19 -6.59
CA GLU A 49 -1.17 -11.90 -5.85
C GLU A 49 -1.17 -12.49 -4.43
N CYS A 50 -0.54 -13.65 -4.23
CA CYS A 50 -0.43 -14.26 -2.90
C CYS A 50 0.41 -13.39 -1.95
N ARG A 51 1.52 -12.84 -2.43
CA ARG A 51 2.40 -11.92 -1.71
C ARG A 51 1.75 -10.57 -1.48
N LEU A 52 0.97 -10.07 -2.44
CA LEU A 52 0.17 -8.87 -2.22
C LEU A 52 -0.74 -9.05 -1.00
N GLN A 53 -1.40 -10.21 -0.83
CA GLN A 53 -2.21 -10.49 0.34
C GLN A 53 -1.39 -10.62 1.64
N GLU A 54 -0.17 -11.15 1.59
CA GLU A 54 0.70 -11.21 2.77
C GLU A 54 1.12 -9.82 3.26
N TYR A 55 1.44 -8.91 2.33
CA TYR A 55 1.92 -7.56 2.64
C TYR A 55 0.83 -6.48 2.58
N VAL A 56 -0.43 -6.87 2.37
CA VAL A 56 -1.56 -5.94 2.25
C VAL A 56 -1.72 -5.10 3.52
N SER A 57 -1.45 -5.70 4.68
CA SER A 57 -1.49 -5.01 5.98
C SER A 57 -0.41 -3.93 6.09
N VAL A 58 0.78 -4.19 5.56
CA VAL A 58 1.89 -3.22 5.55
C VAL A 58 1.55 -2.04 4.64
N PHE A 59 1.10 -2.31 3.42
CA PHE A 59 0.68 -1.25 2.50
C PHE A 59 -0.49 -0.44 3.04
N SER A 60 -1.42 -1.10 3.73
CA SER A 60 -2.54 -0.44 4.41
C SER A 60 -2.08 0.48 5.52
N GLU A 61 -1.10 0.06 6.32
CA GLU A 61 -0.52 0.89 7.37
C GLU A 61 0.19 2.12 6.80
N ILE A 62 1.04 1.92 5.78
CA ILE A 62 1.71 3.02 5.07
C ILE A 62 0.68 3.99 4.49
N ALA A 63 -0.35 3.47 3.82
CA ALA A 63 -1.38 4.30 3.22
C ALA A 63 -2.18 5.07 4.27
N SER A 64 -2.50 4.44 5.39
CA SER A 64 -3.15 5.09 6.52
C SER A 64 -2.30 6.22 7.10
N HIS A 65 -0.99 6.02 7.24
CA HIS A 65 -0.06 7.04 7.73
C HIS A 65 0.00 8.25 6.78
N LYS A 66 0.14 7.99 5.47
CA LYS A 66 0.14 9.05 4.45
C LYS A 66 -1.19 9.79 4.37
N PHE A 67 -2.30 9.07 4.53
CA PHE A 67 -3.63 9.65 4.55
C PHE A 67 -3.81 10.62 5.72
N ASP A 68 -3.38 10.24 6.92
CA ASP A 68 -3.43 11.08 8.11
C ASP A 68 -2.51 12.31 7.97
N GLY A 69 -1.34 12.12 7.37
CA GLY A 69 -0.39 13.18 7.01
C GLY A 69 -0.84 14.09 5.86
N LYS A 70 -2.00 13.83 5.24
CA LYS A 70 -2.52 14.51 4.04
C LYS A 70 -1.54 14.48 2.85
N GLU A 71 -0.71 13.45 2.76
CA GLU A 71 0.23 13.20 1.66
C GLU A 71 -0.50 12.54 0.48
N LEU A 72 -1.45 13.28 -0.08
CA LEU A 72 -2.27 12.85 -1.21
C LEU A 72 -1.60 13.28 -2.52
N THR A 73 -1.79 12.46 -3.55
CA THR A 73 -1.42 12.81 -4.93
C THR A 73 -2.32 13.92 -5.47
N SER A 74 -1.95 14.49 -6.61
CA SER A 74 -2.73 15.54 -7.31
C SER A 74 -4.16 15.10 -7.68
N ASP A 75 -4.41 13.79 -7.78
CA ASP A 75 -5.75 13.21 -8.02
C ASP A 75 -6.56 13.07 -6.71
N GLY A 76 -6.00 13.48 -5.57
CA GLY A 76 -6.62 13.36 -4.25
C GLY A 76 -6.53 11.97 -3.62
N ARG A 77 -5.77 11.06 -4.22
CA ARG A 77 -5.61 9.66 -3.76
C ARG A 77 -4.29 9.41 -3.08
N VAL A 78 -4.23 8.38 -2.24
CA VAL A 78 -2.98 7.91 -1.65
C VAL A 78 -2.23 7.01 -2.63
N THR A 79 -0.92 7.20 -2.74
CA THR A 79 -0.04 6.31 -3.51
C THR A 79 1.12 5.83 -2.66
N VAL A 80 1.31 4.51 -2.66
CA VAL A 80 2.39 3.81 -1.97
C VAL A 80 3.49 3.47 -2.98
N THR A 81 4.67 4.02 -2.70
CA THR A 81 5.87 3.92 -3.54
C THR A 81 6.95 3.10 -2.84
N ALA A 82 7.96 2.66 -3.58
CA ALA A 82 9.13 1.98 -3.02
C ALA A 82 9.83 2.81 -1.93
N THR A 83 9.82 4.14 -2.04
CA THR A 83 10.37 5.02 -1.00
C THR A 83 9.60 4.89 0.31
N ASP A 84 8.26 4.79 0.23
CA ASP A 84 7.43 4.62 1.42
C ASP A 84 7.66 3.26 2.08
N VAL A 85 7.81 2.22 1.26
CA VAL A 85 8.15 0.86 1.73
C VAL A 85 9.53 0.84 2.38
N SER A 86 10.54 1.46 1.75
CA SER A 86 11.90 1.53 2.29
C SER A 86 11.94 2.29 3.61
N ALA A 87 11.22 3.40 3.71
CA ALA A 87 11.06 4.14 4.96
C ALA A 87 10.38 3.29 6.05
N TRP A 88 9.34 2.52 5.68
CA TRP A 88 8.67 1.60 6.59
C TRP A 88 9.59 0.48 7.08
N LYS A 89 10.38 -0.14 6.19
CA LYS A 89 11.38 -1.17 6.53
C LYS A 89 12.48 -0.63 7.45
N ALA A 90 12.90 0.62 7.27
CA ALA A 90 13.86 1.27 8.16
C ALA A 90 13.31 1.46 9.59
N LEU A 91 11.99 1.62 9.73
CA LEU A 91 11.30 1.71 11.02
C LEU A 91 11.00 0.31 11.62
N HIS A 92 10.92 -0.73 10.79
CA HIS A 92 10.59 -2.11 11.17
C HIS A 92 11.66 -3.11 10.68
N PRO A 93 12.87 -3.10 11.26
CA PRO A 93 13.97 -3.94 10.81
C PRO A 93 13.77 -5.45 11.03
N ASP A 94 12.78 -5.85 11.84
CA ASP A 94 12.47 -7.25 12.16
C ASP A 94 11.43 -7.88 11.22
N ALA A 95 10.80 -7.07 10.35
CA ALA A 95 9.77 -7.52 9.42
C ALA A 95 10.32 -7.86 8.02
N ALA A 96 11.64 -7.79 7.84
CA ALA A 96 12.37 -8.09 6.61
C ALA A 96 12.88 -9.53 6.61
#